data_AF-A0A7J8QES3-F1
#
_entry.id   AF-A0A7J8QES3-F1
#
_cell.length_a   1.000
_cell.length_b   1.000
_cell.length_c   1.000
_cell.angle_alpha   90.00
_cell.angle_beta   90.00
_cell.angle_gamma   90.00
#
_symmetry.space_group_name_H-M   'P 1'
#
loop_
_entity.id
_entity.type
_entity.pdbx_description
1 polymer ?
#
loop_
_entity_poly.entity_id
_entity_poly.type
_entity_poly.pdbx_seq_one_letter_code
_entity_poly.pdbx_strand_id
1 'polypeptide(L)'
;MHKLRDGPFFKFLQSTQEAIVLPAFVVIAVRPRPGVWEYFRVNGYELTVDHLSVSEYLRFKEELVDGGCIDSYMVELDFEPFNATFPRPTCSSSIGNGVMFLNRHLSSNMFHKKEILEPLLDFLRAHKHDGLVMMLNDRIQNISKLQSALSRAYEYLSKLPRDTIFRKGWGDTAQWVSEMMRLLLDILHAPDPSTLATFLGRIPMVFNVDASNEIAAELQGVPDLIIGNYNDGNLVASLLSYKLGITQNNVGQYESHAAFTLPGQYRVVHGIDVFDPKFNIVS
;
A
#
# COMPACT_ATOMS: atom_id res chain seq x y z
N MET A 1 24.22 -36.08 -11.34
CA MET A 1 23.13 -35.19 -10.89
C MET A 1 22.45 -35.62 -9.57
N HIS A 2 22.36 -36.90 -9.20
CA HIS A 2 21.67 -37.31 -7.96
C HIS A 2 22.23 -36.75 -6.64
N LYS A 3 23.54 -36.44 -6.57
CA LYS A 3 24.19 -35.93 -5.34
C LYS A 3 23.96 -34.45 -5.05
N LEU A 4 23.40 -33.69 -6.00
CA LEU A 4 23.18 -32.24 -5.83
C LEU A 4 21.76 -31.92 -5.36
N ARG A 5 20.79 -32.82 -5.56
CA ARG A 5 19.35 -32.55 -5.33
C ARG A 5 19.01 -32.11 -3.91
N ASP A 6 19.73 -32.60 -2.91
CA ASP A 6 19.46 -32.27 -1.50
C ASP A 6 20.46 -31.26 -0.92
N GLY A 7 21.33 -30.70 -1.76
CA GLY A 7 22.40 -29.78 -1.36
C GLY A 7 21.95 -28.30 -1.29
N PRO A 8 22.68 -27.45 -0.54
CA PRO A 8 22.39 -26.01 -0.45
C PRO A 8 22.45 -25.31 -1.81
N PHE A 9 23.34 -25.75 -2.69
CA PHE A 9 23.46 -25.21 -4.05
C PHE A 9 22.22 -25.48 -4.92
N PHE A 10 21.55 -26.62 -4.75
CA PHE A 10 20.34 -26.90 -5.51
C PHE A 10 19.17 -26.01 -5.08
N LYS A 11 19.07 -25.69 -3.78
CA LYS A 11 18.09 -24.69 -3.29
C LYS A 11 18.34 -23.31 -3.91
N PHE A 12 19.61 -22.89 -4.00
CA PHE A 12 20.00 -21.65 -4.67
C PHE A 12 19.58 -21.63 -6.14
N LEU A 13 19.84 -22.71 -6.88
CA LEU A 13 19.40 -22.86 -8.27
C LEU A 13 17.88 -22.86 -8.40
N GLN A 14 17.15 -23.48 -7.46
CA GLN A 14 15.70 -23.50 -7.47
C GLN A 14 15.08 -22.10 -7.26
N SER A 15 15.76 -21.24 -6.50
CA SER A 15 15.36 -19.84 -6.30
C SER A 15 15.82 -18.91 -7.41
N THR A 16 16.69 -19.37 -8.33
CA THR A 16 17.15 -18.57 -9.47
C THR A 16 15.98 -18.31 -10.43
N GLN A 17 15.74 -17.05 -10.76
CA GLN A 17 14.67 -16.66 -11.68
C GLN A 17 15.17 -16.52 -13.12
N GLU A 18 16.39 -16.00 -13.27
CA GLU A 18 17.01 -15.78 -14.58
C GLU A 18 18.53 -15.82 -14.46
N ALA A 19 19.19 -16.21 -15.56
CA ALA A 19 20.63 -16.20 -15.68
C ALA A 19 21.04 -15.68 -17.07
N ILE A 20 21.99 -14.75 -17.09
CA ILE A 20 22.59 -14.17 -18.28
C ILE A 20 23.94 -14.86 -18.47
N VAL A 21 24.13 -15.48 -19.64
CA VAL A 21 25.34 -16.23 -19.96
C VAL A 21 26.17 -15.41 -20.93
N LEU A 22 27.32 -14.92 -20.45
CA LEU A 22 28.35 -14.26 -21.23
C LEU A 22 29.58 -15.18 -21.35
N PRO A 23 30.47 -14.99 -22.34
CA PRO A 23 31.59 -15.92 -22.57
C PRO A 23 32.47 -16.22 -21.35
N ALA A 24 32.69 -15.24 -20.47
CA ALA A 24 33.53 -15.37 -19.27
C ALA A 24 32.74 -15.44 -17.95
N PHE A 25 31.47 -15.02 -17.96
CA PHE A 25 30.69 -14.80 -16.74
C PHE A 25 29.28 -15.37 -16.87
N VAL A 26 28.77 -15.91 -15.77
CA VAL A 26 27.33 -16.18 -15.61
C VAL A 26 26.79 -15.22 -14.57
N VAL A 27 25.86 -14.36 -14.97
CA VAL A 27 25.20 -13.43 -14.06
C VAL A 27 23.84 -13.99 -13.70
N ILE A 28 23.51 -14.07 -12.41
CA ILE A 28 22.38 -14.81 -11.90
C ILE A 28 21.53 -13.88 -11.03
N ALA A 29 20.22 -13.83 -11.30
CA ALA A 29 19.25 -13.20 -10.40
C ALA A 29 18.51 -14.27 -9.61
N VAL A 30 18.59 -14.16 -8.29
CA VAL A 30 18.03 -15.13 -7.34
C VAL A 30 16.92 -14.45 -6.55
N ARG A 31 15.82 -15.17 -6.36
CA ARG A 31 14.68 -14.75 -5.56
C ARG A 31 14.47 -15.76 -4.42
N PRO A 32 15.19 -15.61 -3.29
CA PRO A 32 15.09 -16.55 -2.17
C PRO A 32 13.69 -16.58 -1.55
N ARG A 33 12.99 -15.45 -1.57
CA ARG A 33 11.61 -15.28 -1.09
C ARG A 33 10.93 -14.09 -1.78
N PRO A 34 9.58 -14.00 -1.73
CA PRO A 34 8.87 -12.86 -2.30
C PRO A 34 9.35 -11.51 -1.78
N GLY A 35 9.52 -10.57 -2.71
CA GLY A 35 10.03 -9.22 -2.52
C GLY A 35 11.54 -9.11 -2.32
N VAL A 36 12.30 -10.20 -2.30
CA VAL A 36 13.74 -10.18 -2.04
C VAL A 36 14.51 -10.73 -3.23
N TRP A 37 15.42 -9.92 -3.74
CA TRP A 37 16.26 -10.21 -4.90
C TRP A 37 17.73 -10.07 -4.54
N GLU A 38 18.53 -11.03 -5.01
CA GLU A 38 19.98 -11.03 -4.88
C GLU A 38 20.59 -11.30 -6.25
N TYR A 39 21.66 -10.58 -6.59
CA TYR A 39 22.29 -10.64 -7.90
C TYR A 39 23.74 -11.05 -7.75
N PHE A 40 24.17 -12.01 -8.56
CA PHE A 40 25.51 -12.58 -8.47
C PHE A 40 26.17 -12.65 -9.84
N ARG A 41 27.48 -12.47 -9.88
CA ARG A 41 28.32 -12.79 -11.02
C ARG A 41 29.22 -13.96 -10.67
N VAL A 42 29.24 -14.98 -11.51
CA VAL A 42 30.12 -16.14 -11.38
C VAL A 42 31.15 -16.11 -12.51
N ASN A 43 32.43 -16.07 -12.18
CA ASN A 43 33.52 -16.20 -13.15
C ASN A 43 33.79 -17.68 -13.44
N GLY A 44 33.62 -18.11 -14.69
CA GLY A 44 33.79 -19.50 -15.08
C GLY A 44 35.24 -20.00 -15.04
N TYR A 45 36.22 -19.09 -15.10
CA TYR A 45 37.64 -19.43 -15.09
C TYR A 45 38.24 -19.41 -13.69
N GLU A 46 37.95 -18.37 -12.92
CA GLU A 46 38.51 -18.17 -11.57
C GLU A 46 37.69 -18.85 -10.47
N LEU A 47 36.47 -19.32 -10.80
CA LEU A 47 35.50 -19.89 -9.85
C LEU A 47 35.17 -18.94 -8.69
N THR A 48 35.21 -17.63 -8.96
CA THR A 48 34.84 -16.57 -8.02
C THR A 48 33.37 -16.20 -8.18
N VAL A 49 32.75 -15.80 -7.07
CA VAL A 49 31.36 -15.33 -7.03
C VAL A 49 31.35 -13.95 -6.39
N ASP A 50 30.88 -12.96 -7.15
CA ASP A 50 30.73 -11.59 -6.69
C ASP A 50 29.26 -11.24 -6.52
N HIS A 51 28.93 -10.48 -5.49
CA HIS A 51 27.60 -9.88 -5.33
C HIS A 51 27.51 -8.62 -6.19
N LEU A 52 26.39 -8.44 -6.88
CA LEU A 52 26.13 -7.28 -7.73
C LEU A 52 25.06 -6.38 -7.11
N SER A 53 25.20 -5.08 -7.32
CA SER A 53 24.10 -4.12 -7.17
C SER A 53 23.07 -4.30 -8.29
N VAL A 54 21.87 -3.75 -8.09
CA VAL A 54 20.82 -3.72 -9.13
C VAL A 54 21.32 -3.02 -10.39
N SER A 55 21.99 -1.87 -10.26
CA SER A 55 22.52 -1.11 -11.41
C SER A 55 23.58 -1.90 -12.19
N GLU A 56 24.43 -2.68 -11.52
CA GLU A 56 25.41 -3.55 -12.19
C GLU A 56 24.74 -4.72 -12.89
N TYR A 57 23.74 -5.33 -12.24
CA TYR A 57 22.96 -6.40 -12.85
C TYR A 57 22.23 -5.95 -14.13
N LEU A 58 21.56 -4.80 -14.08
CA LEU A 58 20.84 -4.25 -15.23
C LEU A 58 21.79 -3.87 -16.37
N ARG A 59 23.01 -3.41 -16.08
CA ARG A 59 24.05 -3.18 -17.09
C ARG A 59 24.41 -4.45 -17.87
N PHE A 60 24.47 -5.61 -17.22
CA PHE A 60 24.69 -6.87 -17.94
C PHE A 60 23.51 -7.26 -18.85
N LYS A 61 22.26 -6.89 -18.49
CA LYS A 61 21.10 -7.07 -19.39
C LYS A 61 21.21 -6.17 -20.62
N GLU A 62 21.63 -4.93 -20.43
CA GLU A 62 21.83 -3.96 -21.52
C GLU A 62 22.96 -4.42 -22.44
N GLU A 63 24.09 -4.87 -21.89
CA GLU A 63 25.24 -5.37 -22.66
C GLU A 63 24.86 -6.54 -23.60
N LEU A 64 23.96 -7.42 -23.15
CA LEU A 64 23.46 -8.52 -23.97
C LEU A 64 22.73 -8.04 -25.25
N VAL A 65 22.10 -6.86 -25.20
CA VAL A 65 21.35 -6.28 -26.31
C VAL A 65 22.23 -5.36 -27.16
N ASP A 66 22.98 -4.46 -26.51
CA ASP A 66 23.69 -3.35 -27.16
C ASP A 66 25.17 -3.65 -27.46
N GLY A 67 25.69 -4.82 -27.03
CA GLY A 67 27.04 -5.28 -27.35
C GLY A 67 28.17 -4.46 -26.71
N GLY A 68 27.89 -3.76 -25.61
CA GLY A 68 28.89 -3.10 -24.76
C GLY A 68 28.99 -1.57 -24.86
N CYS A 69 28.12 -0.90 -25.64
CA CYS A 69 28.08 0.57 -25.67
C CYS A 69 27.18 1.11 -24.55
N ILE A 70 27.66 1.05 -23.30
CA ILE A 70 26.91 1.58 -22.15
C ILE A 70 27.23 3.08 -22.02
N ASP A 71 26.23 3.93 -22.22
CA ASP A 71 26.36 5.37 -21.97
C ASP A 71 26.62 5.63 -20.48
N SER A 72 27.74 6.29 -20.18
CA SER A 72 28.10 6.70 -18.81
C SER A 72 27.09 7.66 -18.19
N TYR A 73 26.21 8.27 -18.99
CA TYR A 73 25.19 9.23 -18.56
C TYR A 73 23.77 8.64 -18.57
N MET A 74 23.62 7.32 -18.59
CA MET A 74 22.31 6.68 -18.55
C MET A 74 21.55 7.08 -17.27
N VAL A 75 20.30 7.53 -17.46
CA VAL A 75 19.45 7.99 -16.36
C VAL A 75 19.06 6.79 -15.48
N GLU A 76 19.37 6.87 -14.20
CA GLU A 76 18.92 5.94 -13.17
C GLU A 76 17.77 6.56 -12.37
N LEU A 77 16.62 5.89 -12.36
CA LEU A 77 15.48 6.24 -11.52
C LEU A 77 15.56 5.44 -10.22
N ASP A 78 15.66 6.18 -9.11
CA ASP A 78 15.72 5.64 -7.76
C ASP A 78 14.62 6.27 -6.89
N PHE A 79 13.58 5.48 -6.60
CA PHE A 79 12.47 5.92 -5.75
C PHE A 79 12.66 5.60 -4.26
N GLU A 80 13.72 4.87 -3.88
CA GLU A 80 13.94 4.49 -2.48
C GLU A 80 14.05 5.69 -1.52
N PRO A 81 14.78 6.79 -1.85
CA PRO A 81 14.89 7.96 -0.99
C PRO A 81 13.55 8.65 -0.71
N PHE A 82 12.61 8.60 -1.67
CA PHE A 82 11.30 9.23 -1.55
C PHE A 82 10.33 8.43 -0.64
N ASN A 83 10.65 7.16 -0.39
CA ASN A 83 9.87 6.25 0.46
C ASN A 83 10.54 5.98 1.82
N ALA A 84 11.66 6.65 2.13
CA ALA A 84 12.41 6.41 3.37
C ALA A 84 11.65 6.79 4.65
N THR A 85 10.70 7.72 4.56
CA THR A 85 9.91 8.20 5.71
C THR A 85 8.69 7.34 6.01
N PHE A 86 8.32 6.41 5.12
CA PHE A 86 7.17 5.54 5.32
C PHE A 86 7.56 4.28 6.11
N PRO A 87 6.76 3.88 7.11
CA PRO A 87 7.00 2.66 7.87
C PRO A 87 6.87 1.44 6.96
N ARG A 88 7.80 0.48 7.01
CA ARG A 88 7.79 -0.70 6.13
C ARG A 88 7.61 -2.01 6.90
N PRO A 89 6.67 -2.90 6.52
CA PRO A 89 6.72 -4.29 6.92
C PRO A 89 8.00 -5.00 6.41
N THR A 90 8.57 -5.89 7.22
CA THR A 90 9.79 -6.64 6.88
C THR A 90 9.53 -8.11 6.53
N CYS A 91 8.31 -8.61 6.83
CA CYS A 91 7.92 -9.99 6.59
C CYS A 91 7.24 -10.12 5.21
N SER A 92 7.67 -11.10 4.42
CA SER A 92 7.03 -11.40 3.11
C SER A 92 5.55 -11.79 3.24
N SER A 93 5.13 -12.32 4.39
CA SER A 93 3.71 -12.60 4.70
C SER A 93 2.85 -11.33 4.83
N SER A 94 3.48 -10.17 5.03
CA SER A 94 2.80 -8.88 5.09
C SER A 94 2.63 -8.26 3.71
N ILE A 95 3.17 -8.89 2.66
CA ILE A 95 2.88 -8.47 1.29
C ILE A 95 1.40 -8.76 1.00
N GLY A 96 0.76 -7.84 0.33
CA GLY A 96 -0.67 -7.60 0.25
C GLY A 96 -1.34 -6.93 1.44
N ASN A 97 -0.74 -6.90 2.63
CA ASN A 97 -1.44 -6.52 3.85
C ASN A 97 -1.13 -5.09 4.33
N GLY A 98 -0.77 -4.19 3.42
CA GLY A 98 -0.35 -2.81 3.68
C GLY A 98 -1.39 -1.99 4.43
N VAL A 99 -2.68 -2.12 4.10
CA VAL A 99 -3.77 -1.41 4.81
C VAL A 99 -3.86 -1.86 6.27
N MET A 100 -3.77 -3.17 6.53
CA MET A 100 -3.76 -3.69 7.91
C MET A 100 -2.52 -3.21 8.67
N PHE A 101 -1.36 -3.17 8.01
CA PHE A 101 -0.14 -2.62 8.58
C PHE A 101 -0.28 -1.13 8.92
N LEU A 102 -0.84 -0.32 8.01
CA LEU A 102 -1.08 1.11 8.23
C LEU A 102 -2.09 1.35 9.34
N ASN A 103 -3.21 0.62 9.37
CA ASN A 103 -4.19 0.72 10.45
C ASN A 103 -3.54 0.41 11.80
N ARG A 104 -2.73 -0.64 11.89
CA ARG A 104 -1.98 -0.96 13.12
C ARG A 104 -0.99 0.14 13.51
N HIS A 105 -0.27 0.68 12.53
CA HIS A 105 0.72 1.73 12.75
C HIS A 105 0.04 3.04 13.21
N LEU A 106 -1.01 3.47 12.53
CA LEU A 106 -1.80 4.66 12.85
C LEU A 106 -2.46 4.55 14.21
N SER A 107 -3.14 3.43 14.50
CA SER A 107 -3.78 3.23 15.81
C SER A 107 -2.76 3.24 16.95
N SER A 108 -1.60 2.60 16.78
CA SER A 108 -0.53 2.65 17.78
C SER A 108 -0.01 4.08 17.99
N ASN A 109 0.21 4.83 16.92
CA ASN A 109 0.67 6.21 16.99
C ASN A 109 -0.37 7.14 17.66
N MET A 110 -1.64 7.00 17.30
CA MET A 110 -2.76 7.74 17.90
C MET A 110 -2.90 7.44 19.39
N PHE A 111 -2.62 6.20 19.82
CA PHE A 111 -2.63 5.83 21.25
C PHE A 111 -1.54 6.54 22.04
N HIS A 112 -0.33 6.67 21.47
CA HIS A 112 0.83 7.24 22.16
C HIS A 112 0.91 8.77 22.10
N LYS A 113 0.37 9.40 21.05
CA LYS A 113 0.50 10.84 20.82
C LYS A 113 -0.87 11.45 20.47
N LYS A 114 -1.49 12.13 21.43
CA LYS A 114 -2.79 12.81 21.22
C LYS A 114 -2.75 13.87 20.12
N GLU A 115 -1.59 14.47 19.84
CA GLU A 115 -1.38 15.42 18.74
C GLU A 115 -1.65 14.79 17.36
N ILE A 116 -1.51 13.46 17.22
CA ILE A 116 -1.79 12.73 15.97
C ILE A 116 -3.29 12.62 15.69
N LEU A 117 -4.15 12.94 16.66
CA LEU A 117 -5.59 13.03 16.45
C LEU A 117 -6.00 14.35 15.78
N GLU A 118 -5.18 15.40 15.82
CA GLU A 118 -5.50 16.69 15.18
C GLU A 118 -5.64 16.56 13.65
N PRO A 119 -4.75 15.84 12.91
CA PRO A 119 -4.99 15.54 11.50
C PRO A 119 -6.33 14.86 11.22
N LEU A 120 -6.82 13.99 12.12
CA LEU A 120 -8.12 13.34 11.97
C LEU A 120 -9.27 14.35 12.14
N LEU A 121 -9.15 15.27 13.11
CA LEU A 121 -10.09 16.36 13.27
C LEU A 121 -10.11 17.28 12.04
N ASP A 122 -8.94 17.69 11.56
CA ASP A 122 -8.80 18.54 10.38
C ASP A 122 -9.37 17.87 9.13
N PHE A 123 -9.11 16.58 8.94
CA PHE A 123 -9.70 15.78 7.88
C PHE A 123 -11.24 15.82 7.92
N LEU A 124 -11.85 15.54 9.08
CA LEU A 124 -13.30 15.55 9.24
C LEU A 124 -13.93 16.95 9.08
N ARG A 125 -13.18 18.03 9.34
CA ARG A 125 -13.63 19.42 9.13
C ARG A 125 -13.51 19.86 7.67
N ALA A 126 -12.43 19.46 7.02
CA ALA A 126 -12.19 19.76 5.61
C ALA A 126 -13.14 19.01 4.68
N HIS A 127 -13.74 17.91 5.16
CA HIS A 127 -14.59 17.03 4.36
C HIS A 127 -15.89 17.72 3.89
N LYS A 128 -15.93 18.06 2.60
CA LYS A 128 -17.03 18.73 1.91
C LYS A 128 -17.38 17.99 0.62
N HIS A 129 -18.65 17.98 0.26
CA HIS A 129 -19.17 17.47 -1.00
C HIS A 129 -20.09 18.51 -1.63
N ASP A 130 -19.87 18.89 -2.88
CA ASP A 130 -20.61 19.98 -3.56
C ASP A 130 -20.69 21.28 -2.74
N GLY A 131 -19.59 21.60 -2.04
CA GLY A 131 -19.51 22.76 -1.14
C GLY A 131 -20.28 22.59 0.18
N LEU A 132 -21.01 21.50 0.38
CA LEU A 132 -21.71 21.17 1.63
C LEU A 132 -20.76 20.44 2.59
N VAL A 133 -20.72 20.90 3.83
CA VAL A 133 -19.98 20.25 4.92
C VAL A 133 -20.66 18.92 5.26
N MET A 134 -19.90 17.82 5.17
CA MET A 134 -20.45 16.48 5.34
C MET A 134 -20.38 15.99 6.79
N MET A 135 -19.29 16.30 7.50
CA MET A 135 -19.01 15.76 8.83
C MET A 135 -18.98 16.84 9.91
N LEU A 136 -17.83 17.48 10.15
CA LEU A 136 -17.67 18.48 11.20
C LEU A 136 -17.71 19.90 10.61
N ASN A 137 -18.37 20.82 11.31
CA ASN A 137 -18.32 22.23 10.97
C ASN A 137 -17.20 22.96 11.73
N ASP A 138 -16.93 24.21 11.35
CA ASP A 138 -15.89 25.05 11.95
C ASP A 138 -16.14 25.47 13.40
N ARG A 139 -17.19 24.96 14.08
CA ARG A 139 -17.37 25.23 15.51
C ARG A 139 -16.50 24.32 16.38
N ILE A 140 -16.13 23.15 15.87
CA ILE A 140 -15.32 22.16 16.58
C ILE A 140 -13.86 22.37 16.19
N GLN A 141 -13.09 23.00 17.08
CA GLN A 141 -11.72 23.48 16.80
C GLN A 141 -10.63 22.62 17.45
N ASN A 142 -10.99 21.68 18.31
CA ASN A 142 -10.04 20.82 19.01
C ASN A 142 -10.71 19.52 19.48
N ILE A 143 -9.88 18.53 19.83
CA ILE A 143 -10.33 17.18 20.24
C ILE A 143 -11.25 17.20 21.46
N SER A 144 -11.01 18.08 22.44
CA SER A 144 -11.85 18.17 23.65
C SER A 144 -13.29 18.61 23.33
N LYS A 145 -13.45 19.62 22.45
CA LYS A 145 -14.77 20.03 21.96
C LYS A 145 -15.43 18.95 21.11
N LEU A 146 -14.65 18.22 20.30
CA LEU A 146 -15.14 17.11 19.51
C LEU A 146 -15.72 16.01 20.41
N GLN A 147 -14.95 15.54 21.40
CA GLN A 147 -15.41 14.54 22.37
C GLN A 147 -16.69 15.00 23.09
N SER A 148 -16.71 16.24 23.60
CA SER A 148 -17.88 16.78 24.30
C SER A 148 -19.12 16.86 23.40
N ALA A 149 -18.95 17.24 22.14
CA ALA A 149 -20.04 17.32 21.17
C ALA A 149 -20.57 15.93 20.80
N LEU A 150 -19.67 14.97 20.56
CA LEU A 150 -20.03 13.58 20.25
C LEU A 150 -20.78 12.92 21.40
N SER A 151 -20.31 13.05 22.64
CA SER A 151 -20.99 12.46 23.81
C SER A 151 -22.40 13.00 23.99
N ARG A 152 -22.59 14.32 23.84
CA ARG A 152 -23.93 14.94 23.90
C ARG A 152 -24.84 14.48 22.77
N ALA A 153 -24.30 14.38 21.55
CA ALA A 153 -25.08 13.92 20.40
C ALA A 153 -25.45 12.45 20.54
N TYR A 154 -24.54 11.60 21.00
CA TYR A 154 -24.80 10.19 21.27
C TYR A 154 -25.89 10.00 22.34
N GLU A 155 -25.84 10.76 23.43
CA GLU A 155 -26.87 10.73 24.48
C GLU A 155 -28.25 11.22 24.00
N TYR A 156 -28.28 12.12 23.02
CA TYR A 156 -29.52 12.55 22.38
C TYR A 156 -30.08 11.48 21.44
N LEU A 157 -29.23 10.87 20.62
CA LEU A 157 -29.62 9.83 19.66
C LEU A 157 -30.12 8.56 20.34
N SER A 158 -29.58 8.21 21.51
CA SER A 158 -30.03 7.04 22.28
C SER A 158 -31.49 7.13 22.76
N LYS A 159 -32.06 8.35 22.78
CA LYS A 159 -33.45 8.62 23.16
C LYS A 159 -34.42 8.58 21.96
N LEU A 160 -33.91 8.51 20.73
CA LEU A 160 -34.73 8.49 19.51
C LEU A 160 -35.03 7.05 19.06
N PRO A 161 -36.14 6.83 18.32
CA PRO A 161 -36.36 5.58 17.59
C PRO A 161 -35.22 5.30 16.59
N ARG A 162 -34.81 4.04 16.49
CA ARG A 162 -33.67 3.62 15.64
C ARG A 162 -33.82 4.02 14.17
N ASP A 163 -35.05 3.96 13.67
CA ASP A 163 -35.41 4.23 12.27
C ASP A 163 -35.68 5.72 11.98
N THR A 164 -35.42 6.61 12.94
CA THR A 164 -35.55 8.05 12.70
C THR A 164 -34.60 8.46 11.58
N ILE A 165 -35.13 9.05 10.52
CA ILE A 165 -34.35 9.40 9.32
C ILE A 165 -33.48 10.62 9.64
N PHE A 166 -32.18 10.48 9.38
CA PHE A 166 -31.20 11.56 9.36
C PHE A 166 -30.78 11.83 7.91
N ARG A 167 -30.47 13.08 7.59
CA ARG A 167 -29.95 13.45 6.26
C ARG A 167 -28.74 14.34 6.47
N LYS A 168 -27.55 13.74 6.51
CA LYS A 168 -26.20 14.36 6.50
C LYS A 168 -25.13 13.25 6.55
N GLY A 169 -23.88 13.56 6.19
CA GLY A 169 -22.78 12.60 6.03
C GLY A 169 -22.44 11.68 7.21
N TRP A 170 -23.11 11.85 8.35
CA TRP A 170 -23.07 10.95 9.50
C TRP A 170 -24.10 9.82 9.47
N GLY A 171 -24.95 9.68 8.44
CA GLY A 171 -25.84 8.52 8.27
C GLY A 171 -27.29 8.85 7.98
N ASP A 172 -28.00 7.84 7.48
CA ASP A 172 -29.40 7.94 7.07
C ASP A 172 -30.39 7.63 8.19
N THR A 173 -29.96 6.96 9.27
CA THR A 173 -30.80 6.60 10.42
C THR A 173 -30.14 6.96 11.74
N ALA A 174 -30.95 7.18 12.79
CA ALA A 174 -30.44 7.45 14.15
C ALA A 174 -29.49 6.33 14.62
N GLN A 175 -29.81 5.08 14.29
CA GLN A 175 -28.94 3.95 14.58
C GLN A 175 -27.56 4.12 13.92
N TRP A 176 -27.50 4.35 12.60
CA TRP A 176 -26.23 4.45 11.89
C TRP A 176 -25.40 5.64 12.39
N VAL A 177 -26.04 6.79 12.63
CA VAL A 177 -25.38 7.97 13.20
C VAL A 177 -24.80 7.66 14.59
N SER A 178 -25.55 6.96 15.44
CA SER A 178 -25.09 6.57 16.77
C SER A 178 -23.89 5.62 16.70
N GLU A 179 -23.89 4.67 15.74
CA GLU A 179 -22.77 3.76 15.52
C GLU A 179 -21.52 4.51 15.07
N MET A 180 -21.65 5.43 14.11
CA MET A 180 -20.51 6.24 13.64
C MET A 180 -19.93 7.12 14.75
N MET A 181 -20.79 7.75 15.55
CA MET A 181 -20.33 8.56 16.69
C MET A 181 -19.63 7.71 17.74
N ARG A 182 -20.13 6.49 18.01
CA ARG A 182 -19.49 5.53 18.91
C ARG A 182 -18.11 5.12 18.39
N LEU A 183 -18.00 4.75 17.12
CA LEU A 183 -16.70 4.39 16.52
C LEU A 183 -15.68 5.53 16.64
N LEU A 184 -16.10 6.78 16.39
CA LEU A 184 -15.21 7.92 16.54
C LEU A 184 -14.84 8.17 17.99
N LEU A 185 -15.77 8.04 18.95
CA LEU A 185 -15.47 8.13 20.38
C LEU A 185 -14.47 7.04 20.80
N ASP A 186 -14.67 5.81 20.36
CA ASP A 186 -13.78 4.67 20.62
C ASP A 186 -12.36 4.98 20.10
N ILE A 187 -12.22 5.54 18.89
CA ILE A 187 -10.92 5.98 18.33
C ILE A 187 -10.28 7.08 19.18
N LEU A 188 -11.06 8.06 19.65
CA LEU A 188 -10.54 9.18 20.46
C LEU A 188 -10.13 8.75 21.88
N HIS A 189 -10.70 7.66 22.41
CA HIS A 189 -10.41 7.14 23.74
C HIS A 189 -9.35 6.04 23.73
N ALA A 190 -9.49 5.06 22.84
CA ALA A 190 -8.66 3.87 22.73
C ALA A 190 -8.63 3.42 21.25
N PRO A 191 -7.78 4.03 20.41
CA PRO A 191 -7.71 3.69 19.00
C PRO A 191 -7.23 2.25 18.80
N ASP A 192 -8.06 1.45 18.11
CA ASP A 192 -7.71 0.12 17.65
C ASP A 192 -7.78 0.02 16.11
N PRO A 193 -7.03 -0.91 15.49
CA PRO A 193 -6.94 -0.98 14.04
C PRO A 193 -8.27 -1.30 13.36
N SER A 194 -9.13 -2.11 14.00
CA SER A 194 -10.39 -2.55 13.42
C SER A 194 -11.47 -1.47 13.45
N THR A 195 -11.56 -0.71 14.54
CA THR A 195 -12.45 0.45 14.67
C THR A 195 -12.01 1.57 13.75
N LEU A 196 -10.69 1.85 13.65
CA LEU A 196 -10.17 2.85 12.71
C LEU A 196 -10.53 2.49 11.27
N ALA A 197 -10.28 1.24 10.86
CA ALA A 197 -10.63 0.75 9.52
C ALA A 197 -12.14 0.86 9.26
N THR A 198 -12.96 0.43 10.22
CA THR A 198 -14.43 0.46 10.10
C THR A 198 -14.95 1.89 10.00
N PHE A 199 -14.41 2.81 10.81
CA PHE A 199 -14.79 4.21 10.79
C PHE A 199 -14.42 4.86 9.46
N LEU A 200 -13.15 4.79 9.04
CA LEU A 200 -12.68 5.37 7.78
C LEU A 200 -13.41 4.76 6.57
N GLY A 201 -13.70 3.45 6.62
CA GLY A 201 -14.49 2.73 5.62
C GLY A 201 -15.93 3.21 5.46
N ARG A 202 -16.52 3.78 6.52
CA ARG A 202 -17.91 4.27 6.53
C ARG A 202 -18.03 5.77 6.24
N ILE A 203 -16.93 6.51 6.20
CA ILE A 203 -16.98 7.94 5.83
C ILE A 203 -17.42 8.03 4.37
N PRO A 204 -18.47 8.83 4.06
CA PRO A 204 -18.92 9.00 2.69
C PRO A 204 -17.85 9.77 1.90
N MET A 205 -16.97 9.03 1.25
CA MET A 205 -15.98 9.54 0.31
C MET A 205 -16.61 9.52 -1.09
N VAL A 206 -16.59 10.67 -1.76
CA VAL A 206 -17.26 11.00 -3.03
C VAL A 206 -17.06 9.94 -4.12
N PHE A 207 -15.93 9.22 -4.09
CA PHE A 207 -15.56 8.27 -5.13
C PHE A 207 -15.93 6.82 -4.83
N ASN A 208 -16.28 6.45 -3.59
CA ASN A 208 -16.36 5.03 -3.23
C ASN A 208 -17.74 4.39 -3.54
N VAL A 209 -18.80 5.16 -3.76
CA VAL A 209 -20.14 4.64 -4.07
C VAL A 209 -20.42 4.64 -5.57
N ASP A 210 -20.19 5.78 -6.22
CA ASP A 210 -20.45 5.90 -7.65
C ASP A 210 -19.41 5.13 -8.46
N ALA A 211 -18.11 5.27 -8.15
CA ALA A 211 -17.08 4.54 -8.89
C ALA A 211 -17.16 3.02 -8.66
N SER A 212 -17.54 2.53 -7.47
CA SER A 212 -17.67 1.07 -7.28
C SER A 212 -18.76 0.47 -8.18
N ASN A 213 -19.88 1.17 -8.33
CA ASN A 213 -21.00 0.70 -9.15
C ASN A 213 -20.67 0.84 -10.64
N GLU A 214 -20.03 1.94 -11.03
CA GLU A 214 -19.64 2.23 -12.41
C GLU A 214 -18.53 1.29 -12.88
N ILE A 215 -17.50 1.05 -12.06
CA ILE A 215 -16.43 0.08 -12.36
C ILE A 215 -17.00 -1.33 -12.49
N ALA A 216 -17.91 -1.75 -11.59
CA ALA A 216 -18.54 -3.06 -11.68
C ALA A 216 -19.44 -3.21 -12.91
N ALA A 217 -20.12 -2.13 -13.32
CA ALA A 217 -20.94 -2.11 -14.52
C ALA A 217 -20.09 -2.18 -15.80
N GLU A 218 -19.00 -1.42 -15.86
CA GLU A 218 -18.08 -1.37 -17.01
C GLU A 218 -17.32 -2.70 -17.18
N LEU A 219 -16.83 -3.26 -16.07
CA LEU A 219 -16.09 -4.52 -16.07
C LEU A 219 -17.00 -5.77 -16.01
N GLN A 220 -18.32 -5.57 -15.93
CA GLN A 220 -19.32 -6.63 -15.80
C GLN A 220 -19.02 -7.63 -14.67
N GLY A 221 -18.41 -7.15 -13.58
CA GLY A 221 -17.89 -7.98 -12.52
C GLY A 221 -17.05 -7.20 -11.51
N VAL A 222 -16.59 -7.89 -10.47
CA VAL A 222 -15.65 -7.32 -9.51
C VAL A 222 -14.27 -7.29 -10.16
N PRO A 223 -13.59 -6.13 -10.22
CA PRO A 223 -12.23 -6.06 -10.75
C PRO A 223 -11.28 -6.94 -9.94
N ASP A 224 -10.33 -7.59 -10.62
CA ASP A 224 -9.28 -8.34 -9.94
C ASP A 224 -8.30 -7.41 -9.21
N LEU A 225 -8.15 -6.15 -9.64
CA LEU A 225 -7.17 -5.19 -9.15
C LEU A 225 -7.68 -3.74 -9.19
N ILE A 226 -7.40 -2.97 -8.14
CA ILE A 226 -7.55 -1.51 -8.14
C ILE A 226 -6.22 -0.88 -7.70
N ILE A 227 -5.67 -0.01 -8.54
CA ILE A 227 -4.47 0.79 -8.24
C ILE A 227 -4.90 2.24 -8.05
N GLY A 228 -4.48 2.82 -6.93
CA GLY A 228 -4.62 4.24 -6.67
C GLY A 228 -3.53 5.04 -7.37
N ASN A 229 -3.90 6.11 -8.07
CA ASN A 229 -2.94 7.08 -8.60
C ASN A 229 -3.07 8.41 -7.84
N TYR A 230 -1.94 9.02 -7.47
CA TYR A 230 -1.84 10.33 -6.80
C TYR A 230 -2.46 10.45 -5.39
N ASN A 231 -2.23 11.61 -4.76
CA ASN A 231 -2.44 11.98 -3.33
C ASN A 231 -3.57 11.27 -2.57
N ASP A 232 -4.80 11.21 -3.12
CA ASP A 232 -5.95 10.57 -2.47
C ASP A 232 -6.28 9.19 -3.06
N GLY A 233 -5.70 8.87 -4.22
CA GLY A 233 -5.97 7.66 -4.99
C GLY A 233 -5.63 6.38 -4.23
N ASN A 234 -4.58 6.38 -3.39
CA ASN A 234 -4.22 5.20 -2.60
C ASN A 234 -5.26 4.88 -1.52
N LEU A 235 -5.81 5.91 -0.87
CA LEU A 235 -6.88 5.74 0.12
C LEU A 235 -8.17 5.31 -0.56
N VAL A 236 -8.53 5.97 -1.68
CA VAL A 236 -9.72 5.62 -2.47
C VAL A 236 -9.63 4.21 -3.03
N ALA A 237 -8.47 3.83 -3.58
CA ALA A 237 -8.20 2.48 -4.04
C ALA A 237 -8.40 1.50 -2.88
N SER A 238 -7.72 1.68 -1.75
CA SER A 238 -7.86 0.83 -0.55
C SER A 238 -9.30 0.65 -0.09
N LEU A 239 -10.09 1.73 -0.12
CA LEU A 239 -11.49 1.72 0.30
C LEU A 239 -12.41 1.00 -0.71
N LEU A 240 -12.18 1.18 -2.02
CA LEU A 240 -12.89 0.49 -3.10
C LEU A 240 -12.58 -1.01 -3.09
N SER A 241 -11.29 -1.31 -3.02
CA SER A 241 -10.66 -2.59 -2.75
C SER A 241 -11.35 -3.36 -1.62
N TYR A 242 -11.42 -2.78 -0.42
CA TYR A 242 -12.11 -3.38 0.73
C TYR A 242 -13.62 -3.58 0.48
N LYS A 243 -14.28 -2.59 -0.11
CA LYS A 243 -15.72 -2.62 -0.37
C LYS A 243 -16.12 -3.68 -1.40
N LEU A 244 -15.29 -3.90 -2.42
CA LEU A 244 -15.53 -4.83 -3.50
C LEU A 244 -15.05 -6.26 -3.18
N GLY A 245 -14.38 -6.47 -2.04
CA GLY A 245 -13.90 -7.79 -1.63
C GLY A 245 -12.85 -8.38 -2.57
N ILE A 246 -12.15 -7.51 -3.30
CA ILE A 246 -11.03 -7.88 -4.16
C ILE A 246 -9.98 -8.53 -3.26
N THR A 247 -9.31 -9.60 -3.70
CA THR A 247 -8.17 -10.23 -3.04
C THR A 247 -7.13 -10.65 -4.06
N GLN A 248 -6.09 -9.82 -4.27
CA GLN A 248 -4.99 -10.18 -5.19
C GLN A 248 -4.08 -11.26 -4.58
N ASN A 249 -4.34 -12.52 -4.92
CA ASN A 249 -3.52 -13.66 -4.48
C ASN A 249 -2.14 -13.78 -5.17
N ASN A 250 -1.78 -12.90 -6.12
CA ASN A 250 -0.56 -13.03 -6.92
C ASN A 250 0.44 -11.89 -6.66
N VAL A 251 1.20 -12.05 -5.56
CA VAL A 251 2.30 -11.17 -5.11
C VAL A 251 3.34 -10.87 -6.20
N GLY A 252 3.50 -11.73 -7.21
CA GLY A 252 4.60 -11.66 -8.18
C GLY A 252 4.50 -10.56 -9.25
N GLN A 253 3.33 -9.99 -9.52
CA GLN A 253 3.14 -9.09 -10.68
C GLN A 253 3.81 -7.71 -10.51
N TYR A 254 3.93 -7.22 -9.27
CA TYR A 254 4.55 -5.92 -8.99
C TYR A 254 6.07 -5.99 -8.87
N GLU A 255 6.61 -7.16 -8.55
CA GLU A 255 8.04 -7.34 -8.35
C GLU A 255 8.83 -7.16 -9.66
N SER A 256 8.22 -7.41 -10.82
CA SER A 256 8.85 -7.10 -12.12
C SER A 256 9.08 -5.60 -12.33
N HIS A 257 8.41 -4.75 -11.54
CA HIS A 257 8.55 -3.29 -11.58
C HIS A 257 9.45 -2.77 -10.44
N ALA A 258 10.06 -3.66 -9.66
CA ALA A 258 11.03 -3.28 -8.63
C ALA A 258 12.35 -2.80 -9.25
N ALA A 259 12.82 -3.48 -10.30
CA ALA A 259 14.00 -3.10 -11.05
C ALA A 259 13.91 -3.57 -12.51
N PHE A 260 14.17 -2.66 -13.45
CA PHE A 260 14.17 -2.98 -14.88
C PHE A 260 14.97 -1.94 -15.68
N THR A 261 15.28 -2.27 -16.93
CA THR A 261 15.98 -1.37 -17.85
C THR A 261 15.28 -1.30 -19.20
N LEU A 262 15.27 -0.11 -19.79
CA LEU A 262 14.98 0.13 -21.19
C LEU A 262 16.29 0.56 -21.87
N PRO A 263 16.98 -0.34 -22.59
CA PRO A 263 18.25 -0.06 -23.22
C PRO A 263 18.19 1.22 -24.07
N GLY A 264 19.21 2.08 -23.92
CA GLY A 264 19.29 3.37 -24.60
C GLY A 264 18.36 4.48 -24.09
N GLN A 265 17.54 4.24 -23.05
CA GLN A 265 16.64 5.26 -22.49
C GLN A 265 16.94 5.54 -21.01
N TYR A 266 16.55 4.63 -20.12
CA TYR A 266 16.73 4.77 -18.67
C TYR A 266 16.68 3.40 -17.99
N ARG A 267 17.16 3.35 -16.75
CA ARG A 267 16.98 2.20 -15.86
C ARG A 267 16.27 2.60 -14.59
N VAL A 268 15.50 1.67 -14.05
CA VAL A 268 14.84 1.79 -12.75
C VAL A 268 15.56 0.85 -11.80
N VAL A 269 16.25 1.44 -10.82
CA VAL A 269 17.07 0.71 -9.84
C VAL A 269 16.24 0.36 -8.61
N HIS A 270 15.41 1.31 -8.17
CA HIS A 270 14.38 1.07 -7.16
C HIS A 270 13.06 1.68 -7.64
N GLY A 271 12.16 0.82 -8.12
CA GLY A 271 10.83 1.17 -8.60
C GLY A 271 9.76 0.91 -7.53
N ILE A 272 8.84 0.00 -7.84
CA ILE A 272 7.77 -0.40 -6.91
C ILE A 272 8.37 -1.29 -5.81
N ASP A 273 8.28 -0.83 -4.57
CA ASP A 273 8.62 -1.62 -3.39
C ASP A 273 7.36 -2.31 -2.85
N VAL A 274 7.30 -3.64 -2.98
CA VAL A 274 6.19 -4.47 -2.48
C VAL A 274 6.06 -4.48 -0.96
N PHE A 275 7.07 -3.97 -0.24
CA PHE A 275 7.02 -3.76 1.20
C PHE A 275 6.60 -2.34 1.57
N ASP A 276 6.56 -1.38 0.64
CA ASP A 276 6.02 -0.06 0.95
C ASP A 276 4.49 -0.17 1.08
N PRO A 277 3.89 0.21 2.23
CA PRO A 277 2.46 0.12 2.45
C PRO A 277 1.58 0.79 1.39
N LYS A 278 2.10 1.75 0.62
CA LYS A 278 1.38 2.40 -0.49
C LYS A 278 1.15 1.46 -1.67
N PHE A 279 2.15 0.64 -1.99
CA PHE A 279 2.10 -0.33 -3.10
C PHE A 279 1.69 -1.72 -2.61
N ASN A 280 1.78 -1.93 -1.29
CA ASN A 280 1.38 -3.14 -0.58
C ASN A 280 -0.12 -3.13 -0.21
N ILE A 281 -0.95 -2.36 -0.92
CA ILE A 281 -2.39 -2.39 -0.77
C ILE A 281 -2.89 -3.48 -1.70
N VAL A 282 -2.99 -4.69 -1.17
CA VAL A 282 -3.88 -5.70 -1.74
C VAL A 282 -5.12 -5.64 -0.88
N SER A 283 -6.21 -5.10 -1.42
CA SER A 283 -7.46 -5.78 -1.13
C SER A 283 -7.35 -7.13 -1.74
#